data_AF-A0A5P9D493-F1
#
_entry.id   AF-A0A5P9D493-F1
#
_cell.length_a   1.000
_cell.length_b   1.000
_cell.length_c   1.000
_cell.angle_alpha   90.00
_cell.angle_beta   90.00
_cell.angle_gamma   90.00
#
_symmetry.space_group_name_H-M   'P 1'
#
loop_
_entity.id
_entity.type
_entity.pdbx_description
1 polymer ?
#
loop_
_entity_poly.entity_id
_entity_poly.type
_entity_poly.pdbx_seq_one_letter_code
_entity_poly.pdbx_strand_id
1 'polypeptide(L)'
;MKQLVALLIVFFAAVTPASAACLSQAQARDAVASGKAAPLGAVAGRAGGEIVKAQLCQQGGGYVYKLSVLKGGKVTTVTVNASR
;
A
#
# COMPACT_ATOMS: atom_id res chain seq x y z
N MET A 1 -15.84 -41.03 -37.18
CA MET A 1 -16.70 -39.84 -36.99
C MET A 1 -17.22 -39.91 -35.56
N LYS A 2 -17.09 -38.96 -34.65
CA LYS A 2 -16.74 -37.54 -34.65
C LYS A 2 -16.22 -37.25 -33.23
N GLN A 3 -15.21 -36.40 -33.11
CA GLN A 3 -14.42 -36.23 -31.90
C GLN A 3 -15.20 -35.45 -30.82
N LEU A 4 -15.25 -35.97 -29.60
CA LEU A 4 -15.66 -35.22 -28.41
C LEU A 4 -14.39 -34.70 -27.74
N VAL A 5 -13.93 -33.55 -28.22
CA VAL A 5 -12.80 -32.81 -27.65
C VAL A 5 -13.24 -32.25 -26.30
N ALA A 6 -12.81 -32.90 -25.23
CA ALA A 6 -12.94 -32.37 -23.87
C ALA A 6 -11.95 -31.21 -23.70
N LEU A 7 -12.43 -29.98 -23.93
CA LEU A 7 -11.63 -28.77 -23.74
C LEU A 7 -11.66 -28.39 -22.25
N LEU A 8 -10.74 -28.95 -21.48
CA LEU A 8 -10.53 -28.64 -20.07
C LEU A 8 -9.76 -27.31 -19.98
N ILE A 9 -10.50 -26.20 -19.92
CA ILE A 9 -9.92 -24.85 -19.77
C ILE A 9 -9.35 -24.72 -18.36
N VAL A 10 -8.02 -24.88 -18.24
CA VAL A 10 -7.29 -24.59 -17.00
C VAL A 10 -7.17 -23.07 -16.88
N PHE A 11 -8.01 -22.46 -16.03
CA PHE A 11 -7.87 -21.06 -15.63
C PHE A 11 -6.65 -20.92 -14.72
N PHE A 12 -5.50 -20.57 -15.30
CA PHE A 12 -4.30 -20.20 -14.55
C PHE A 12 -4.51 -18.80 -13.97
N ALA A 13 -5.04 -18.71 -12.74
CA ALA A 13 -5.10 -17.46 -11.99
C ALA A 13 -3.67 -17.03 -11.66
N ALA A 14 -3.13 -16.08 -12.43
CA ALA A 14 -1.88 -15.41 -12.12
C ALA A 14 -2.04 -14.63 -10.81
N VAL A 15 -1.66 -15.25 -9.69
CA VAL A 15 -1.53 -14.57 -8.40
C VAL A 15 -0.33 -13.62 -8.52
N THR A 16 -0.60 -12.38 -8.92
CA THR A 16 0.42 -11.33 -8.82
C THR A 16 0.71 -11.08 -7.35
N PRO A 17 1.97 -11.08 -6.90
CA PRO A 17 2.29 -10.69 -5.55
C PRO A 17 1.82 -9.25 -5.37
N ALA A 18 0.96 -9.04 -4.38
CA ALA A 18 0.45 -7.72 -4.01
C ALA A 18 1.61 -6.87 -3.45
N SER A 19 2.43 -6.38 -4.36
CA SER A 19 3.41 -5.34 -4.12
C SER A 19 2.61 -4.14 -3.63
N ALA A 20 2.94 -3.62 -2.44
CA ALA A 20 2.22 -2.50 -1.85
C ALA A 20 2.11 -1.36 -2.90
N ALA A 21 0.91 -1.17 -3.44
CA ALA A 21 0.68 -0.21 -4.51
C ALA A 21 0.62 1.16 -3.86
N CYS A 22 1.72 1.91 -3.94
CA CYS A 22 1.78 3.26 -3.42
C CYS A 22 0.90 4.17 -4.27
N LEU A 23 0.00 4.88 -3.58
CA LEU A 23 -1.01 5.72 -4.18
C LEU A 23 -0.36 7.01 -4.69
N SER A 24 -0.95 7.56 -5.75
CA SER A 24 -0.72 8.95 -6.14
C SER A 24 -1.21 9.91 -5.07
N GLN A 25 -0.79 11.17 -5.14
CA GLN A 25 -1.22 12.22 -4.21
C GLN A 25 -2.75 12.38 -4.18
N ALA A 26 -3.41 12.28 -5.34
CA ALA A 26 -4.87 12.38 -5.46
C ALA A 26 -5.56 11.20 -4.77
N GLN A 27 -5.19 9.97 -5.13
CA GLN A 27 -5.73 8.76 -4.50
C GLN A 27 -5.50 8.72 -2.99
N ALA A 28 -4.35 9.21 -2.51
CA ALA A 28 -4.07 9.28 -1.09
C ALA A 28 -5.00 10.28 -0.37
N ARG A 29 -5.25 11.44 -0.98
CA ARG A 29 -6.23 12.41 -0.44
C ARG A 29 -7.62 11.83 -0.42
N ASP A 30 -8.03 11.14 -1.48
CA ASP A 30 -9.35 10.50 -1.56
C ASP A 30 -9.51 9.39 -0.51
N ALA A 31 -8.47 8.57 -0.28
CA ALA A 31 -8.48 7.53 0.75
C ALA A 31 -8.63 8.12 2.17
N VAL A 32 -7.99 9.27 2.43
CA VAL A 32 -8.12 9.98 3.71
C VAL A 32 -9.49 10.67 3.83
N ALA A 33 -9.95 11.35 2.78
CA ALA A 33 -11.23 12.05 2.74
C ALA A 33 -12.43 11.09 2.85
N SER A 34 -12.34 9.91 2.23
CA SER A 34 -13.33 8.84 2.36
C SER A 34 -13.26 8.07 3.68
N GLY A 35 -12.34 8.45 4.59
CA GLY A 35 -12.20 7.83 5.91
C GLY A 35 -11.58 6.42 5.90
N LYS A 36 -11.11 5.93 4.75
CA LYS A 36 -10.47 4.62 4.61
C LYS A 36 -9.04 4.61 5.17
N ALA A 37 -8.37 5.75 5.14
CA ALA A 37 -7.04 5.95 5.70
C ALA A 37 -7.00 7.11 6.71
N ALA A 38 -6.15 6.98 7.73
CA ALA A 38 -5.83 8.05 8.66
C ALA A 38 -4.96 9.11 7.97
N PRO A 39 -5.14 10.42 8.27
CA PRO A 39 -4.28 11.47 7.75
C PRO A 39 -2.85 11.33 8.30
N LEU A 40 -1.85 11.75 7.53
CA LEU A 40 -0.43 11.66 7.91
C LEU A 40 -0.15 12.24 9.30
N GLY A 41 -0.74 13.40 9.63
CA GLY A 41 -0.57 14.04 10.94
C GLY A 41 -1.01 13.18 12.13
N ALA A 42 -1.98 12.28 11.94
CA ALA A 42 -2.45 11.39 13.00
C ALA A 42 -1.49 10.22 13.28
N VAL A 43 -0.66 9.85 12.30
CA VAL A 43 0.32 8.76 12.43
C VAL A 43 1.76 9.25 12.52
N ALA A 44 2.03 10.53 12.27
CA ALA A 44 3.38 11.09 12.22
C ALA A 44 4.18 10.89 13.52
N GLY A 45 3.52 10.94 14.69
CA GLY A 45 4.17 10.67 15.98
C GLY A 45 4.76 9.26 16.10
N ARG A 46 4.29 8.30 15.28
CA ARG A 46 4.81 6.93 15.24
C ARG A 46 6.07 6.78 14.37
N ALA A 47 6.48 7.83 13.65
CA ALA A 47 7.67 7.82 12.79
C ALA A 47 8.99 7.82 13.59
N GLY A 48 8.99 8.38 14.80
CA GLY A 48 10.16 8.37 15.70
C GLY A 48 11.36 9.19 15.22
N GLY A 49 11.14 10.17 14.33
CA GLY A 49 12.14 11.08 13.76
C GLY A 49 11.51 12.06 12.77
N GLU A 50 12.32 12.81 12.03
CA GLU A 50 11.85 13.78 11.05
C GLU A 50 11.42 13.09 9.75
N ILE A 51 10.17 13.27 9.32
CA ILE A 51 9.65 12.69 8.08
C ILE A 51 10.10 13.54 6.90
N VAL A 52 10.99 13.02 6.06
CA VAL A 52 11.46 13.70 4.85
C VAL A 52 10.67 13.31 3.59
N LYS A 53 9.99 12.16 3.63
CA LYS A 53 9.09 11.71 2.56
C LYS A 53 7.99 10.83 3.14
N ALA A 54 6.77 10.98 2.63
CA ALA A 54 5.65 10.12 3.00
C ALA A 54 4.91 9.65 1.75
N GLN A 55 4.64 8.35 1.67
CA GLN A 55 3.79 7.76 0.63
C GLN A 55 2.76 6.84 1.28
N LEU A 56 1.49 7.05 0.96
CA LEU A 56 0.41 6.15 1.36
C LEU A 56 0.34 5.01 0.35
N CYS A 57 0.35 3.77 0.82
CA CYS A 57 0.33 2.59 -0.03
C CYS A 57 -0.78 1.65 0.43
N GLN A 58 -1.42 0.99 -0.53
CA GLN A 58 -2.38 -0.07 -0.24
C GLN A 58 -1.62 -1.38 -0.08
N GLN A 59 -1.75 -2.03 1.07
CA GLN A 59 -1.05 -3.28 1.39
C GLN A 59 -1.97 -4.19 2.20
N GLY A 60 -2.13 -5.44 1.76
CA GLY A 60 -2.89 -6.46 2.50
C GLY A 60 -4.36 -6.09 2.76
N GLY A 61 -5.00 -5.35 1.84
CA GLY A 61 -6.38 -4.88 2.00
C GLY A 61 -6.55 -3.63 2.87
N GLY A 62 -5.48 -3.12 3.47
CA GLY A 62 -5.47 -1.89 4.26
C GLY A 62 -4.56 -0.81 3.66
N TYR A 63 -4.35 0.24 4.43
CA TYR A 63 -3.48 1.36 4.06
C TYR A 63 -2.29 1.44 5.02
N VAL A 64 -1.10 1.68 4.47
CA VAL A 64 0.13 1.88 5.22
C VAL A 64 0.88 3.11 4.69
N TYR A 65 1.49 3.89 5.58
CA TYR A 65 2.43 4.91 5.18
C TYR A 65 3.84 4.32 5.12
N LYS A 66 4.49 4.42 3.97
CA LYS A 66 5.95 4.29 3.83
C LYS A 66 6.57 5.67 4.03
N LEU A 67 7.23 5.84 5.17
CA LEU A 67 7.87 7.08 5.59
C LEU A 67 9.38 6.94 5.41
N SER A 68 10.02 7.91 4.77
CA SER A 68 11.46 8.11 4.91
C SER A 68 11.69 9.05 6.07
N VAL A 69 12.40 8.58 7.08
CA VAL A 69 12.60 9.27 8.37
C VAL A 69 14.08 9.52 8.57
N LEU A 70 14.47 10.76 8.82
CA LEU A 70 15.81 11.12 9.23
C LEU A 70 15.96 10.89 10.74
N LYS A 71 16.91 10.03 11.12
CA LYS A 71 17.24 9.73 12.52
C LYS A 71 18.76 9.62 12.68
N GLY A 72 19.33 10.45 13.55
CA GLY A 72 20.78 10.44 13.82
C GLY A 72 21.64 10.65 12.57
N GLY A 73 21.20 11.50 11.64
CA GLY A 73 21.91 11.79 10.39
C GLY A 73 21.74 10.75 9.28
N LYS A 74 20.90 9.72 9.46
CA LYS A 74 20.61 8.70 8.44
C LYS A 74 19.13 8.65 8.11
N VAL A 75 18.81 8.51 6.82
CA VAL A 75 17.43 8.31 6.36
C VAL A 75 17.12 6.81 6.40
N THR A 76 16.07 6.45 7.14
CA THR A 76 15.55 5.08 7.24
C THR A 76 14.11 5.02 6.75
N THR A 77 13.67 3.85 6.28
CA THR A 77 12.28 3.67 5.87
C THR A 77 11.49 3.04 7.01
N VAL A 78 10.44 3.72 7.46
CA VAL A 78 9.50 3.26 8.48
C VAL A 78 8.15 3.03 7.84
N THR A 79 7.55 1.85 8.06
CA THR A 79 6.19 1.56 7.60
C THR A 79 5.24 1.62 8.78
N VAL A 80 4.16 2.38 8.64
CA VAL A 80 3.17 2.58 9.70
C VAL A 80 1.77 2.29 9.18
N ASN A 81 0.97 1.57 9.97
CA ASN A 81 -0.43 1.33 9.64
C ASN A 81 -1.21 2.64 9.63
N ALA A 82 -1.96 2.84 8.55
CA ALA A 82 -2.78 4.01 8.29
C ALA A 82 -4.26 3.64 8.06
N SER A 83 -4.67 2.39 8.28
CA SER A 83 -6.08 2.00 8.20
C SER A 83 -6.87 2.63 9.36
N ARG A 84 -8.14 2.94 9.10
CA ARG A 84 -9.14 3.35 10.11
C ARG A 84 -10.01 2.18 10.52
#